data_AF-A0A8S3G3V6-F1
#
_entry.id   AF-A0A8S3G3V6-F1
#
_cell.length_a   1.000
_cell.length_b   1.000
_cell.length_c   1.000
_cell.angle_alpha   90.00
_cell.angle_beta   90.00
_cell.angle_gamma   90.00
#
_symmetry.space_group_name_H-M   'P 1'
#
loop_
_entity.id
_entity.type
_entity.pdbx_description
1 polymer ?
#
loop_
_entity_poly.entity_id
_entity_poly.type
_entity_poly.pdbx_seq_one_letter_code
_entity_poly.pdbx_strand_id
1 'polypeptide(L)'
;MTETTSGQRNLDQLEPSYMYSVIFKEIILEIHEDDSKSLNKLIEYCQQQKVNESQLKYFQREYHKKSSIWWYTEPIFLYGMLNKALRTLDMECMIKMAFFMRKLHKEIEQLCCEQSDEYTAVFPVYRGQ
;
A
#
# COMPACT_ATOMS: atom_id res chain seq x y z
N MET A 1 -11.31 -2.17 -44.38
CA MET A 1 -10.14 -1.88 -43.52
C MET A 1 -10.58 -0.79 -42.57
N THR A 2 -10.94 -1.16 -41.34
CA THR A 2 -11.35 -0.21 -40.30
C THR A 2 -10.20 -0.10 -39.31
N GLU A 3 -9.56 1.06 -39.31
CA GLU A 3 -8.46 1.41 -38.43
C GLU A 3 -8.95 1.50 -36.98
N THR A 4 -8.32 0.73 -36.12
CA THR A 4 -8.48 0.73 -34.67
C THR A 4 -8.00 2.07 -34.12
N THR A 5 -8.93 2.89 -33.63
CA THR A 5 -8.65 4.15 -32.93
C THR A 5 -7.94 3.82 -31.62
N SER A 6 -6.65 4.17 -31.52
CA SER A 6 -5.92 4.10 -30.26
C SER A 6 -6.50 5.14 -29.31
N GLY A 7 -7.15 4.66 -28.23
CA GLY A 7 -7.72 5.51 -27.20
C GLY A 7 -6.63 6.24 -26.43
N GLN A 8 -6.20 7.41 -26.93
CA GLN A 8 -5.45 8.38 -26.15
C GLN A 8 -6.37 8.89 -25.04
N ARG A 9 -6.19 8.37 -23.83
CA ARG A 9 -6.86 8.90 -22.63
C ARG A 9 -6.48 10.37 -22.48
N ASN A 10 -7.49 11.25 -22.58
CA ASN A 10 -7.29 12.68 -22.43
C ASN A 10 -6.96 12.98 -20.96
N LEU A 11 -5.71 13.37 -20.68
CA LEU A 11 -5.20 13.62 -19.33
C LEU A 11 -5.95 14.77 -18.64
N ASP A 12 -6.57 15.66 -19.42
CA ASP A 12 -7.34 16.82 -18.93
C ASP A 12 -8.67 16.45 -18.24
N GLN A 13 -9.05 15.16 -18.28
CA GLN A 13 -10.28 14.63 -17.66
C GLN A 13 -10.01 13.73 -16.44
N LEU A 14 -8.76 13.64 -15.98
CA LEU A 14 -8.43 12.84 -14.80
C LEU A 14 -9.01 13.46 -13.52
N GLU A 15 -9.67 12.64 -12.72
CA GLU A 15 -10.10 13.02 -11.37
C GLU A 15 -8.90 13.53 -10.56
N PRO A 16 -8.97 14.69 -9.89
CA PRO A 16 -7.85 15.24 -9.11
C PRO A 16 -7.30 14.25 -8.07
N SER A 17 -8.16 13.39 -7.52
CA SER A 17 -7.78 12.32 -6.59
C SER A 17 -6.75 11.34 -7.17
N TYR A 18 -6.77 11.09 -8.48
CA TYR A 18 -5.77 10.28 -9.15
C TYR A 18 -4.41 10.98 -9.13
N MET A 19 -4.37 12.27 -9.49
CA MET A 19 -3.14 13.06 -9.46
C MET A 19 -2.54 13.11 -8.05
N TYR A 20 -3.37 13.35 -7.03
CA TYR A 20 -2.92 13.32 -5.64
C TYR A 20 -2.38 11.95 -5.23
N SER A 21 -3.03 10.86 -5.66
CA SER A 21 -2.57 9.51 -5.35
C SER A 21 -1.22 9.19 -5.99
N VAL A 22 -1.00 9.65 -7.24
CA VAL A 22 0.28 9.47 -7.95
C VAL A 22 1.40 10.27 -7.28
N ILE A 23 1.18 11.56 -7.04
CA ILE A 23 2.15 12.44 -6.37
C ILE A 23 2.49 11.89 -4.99
N PHE A 24 1.47 11.45 -4.23
CA PHE A 24 1.69 10.88 -2.90
C PHE A 24 2.50 9.59 -2.95
N LYS A 25 2.23 8.71 -3.92
CA LYS A 25 3.06 7.51 -4.14
C LYS A 25 4.51 7.90 -4.40
N GLU A 26 4.77 8.83 -5.31
CA GLU A 26 6.14 9.30 -5.63
C GLU A 26 6.85 9.82 -4.38
N ILE A 27 6.19 10.69 -3.61
CA ILE A 27 6.72 11.23 -2.35
C ILE A 27 7.09 10.09 -1.39
N ILE A 28 6.19 9.13 -1.15
CA ILE A 28 6.44 8.01 -0.23
C ILE A 28 7.68 7.20 -0.63
N LEU A 29 7.86 6.98 -1.94
CA LEU A 29 8.96 6.17 -2.44
C LEU A 29 10.32 6.85 -2.28
N GLU A 30 10.35 8.18 -2.28
CA GLU A 30 11.54 8.99 -2.08
C GLU A 30 11.85 9.29 -0.60
N ILE A 31 10.89 9.10 0.31
CA ILE A 31 11.13 9.34 1.74
C ILE A 31 12.17 8.34 2.28
N HIS A 32 13.27 8.88 2.78
CA HIS A 32 14.31 8.16 3.52
C HIS A 32 14.15 8.41 5.03
N GLU A 33 13.25 7.68 5.66
CA GLU A 33 13.03 7.71 7.11
C GLU A 33 13.56 6.44 7.79
N ASP A 34 13.91 6.58 9.06
CA ASP A 34 14.22 5.46 9.96
C ASP A 34 12.95 4.64 10.20
N ASP A 35 12.96 3.39 9.73
CA ASP A 35 11.81 2.49 9.83
C ASP A 35 11.43 2.18 11.28
N SER A 36 12.39 2.13 12.21
CA SER A 36 12.13 1.85 13.63
C SER A 36 11.41 3.02 14.29
N LYS A 37 11.84 4.25 13.99
CA LYS A 37 11.13 5.46 14.44
C LYS A 37 9.74 5.55 13.83
N SER A 38 9.61 5.23 12.56
CA SER A 38 8.32 5.24 11.83
C SER A 38 7.35 4.20 12.38
N LEU A 39 7.85 3.00 12.70
CA LEU A 39 7.09 1.95 13.36
C LEU A 39 6.56 2.41 14.72
N ASN A 40 7.39 3.03 15.55
CA ASN A 40 6.96 3.56 16.85
C ASN A 40 5.88 4.64 16.69
N LYS A 41 6.03 5.57 15.73
CA LYS A 41 5.00 6.57 15.42
C LYS A 41 3.68 5.94 14.97
N LEU A 42 3.73 4.86 14.19
CA LEU A 42 2.54 4.12 13.79
C LEU A 42 1.88 3.42 14.98
N ILE A 43 2.67 2.82 15.88
CA ILE A 43 2.16 2.17 17.09
C ILE A 43 1.44 3.20 17.98
N GLU A 44 2.06 4.36 18.23
CA GLU A 44 1.46 5.45 18.99
C GLU A 44 0.15 5.93 18.36
N TYR A 45 0.12 6.10 17.03
CA TYR A 45 -1.09 6.45 16.30
C TYR A 45 -2.18 5.38 16.45
N CYS A 46 -1.85 4.09 16.33
CA CYS A 46 -2.78 2.99 16.52
C CYS A 46 -3.38 2.96 17.94
N GLN A 47 -2.60 3.30 18.97
CA GLN A 47 -3.11 3.43 20.35
C GLN A 47 -4.16 4.53 20.45
N GLN A 48 -3.93 5.68 19.81
CA GLN A 48 -4.87 6.81 19.77
C GLN A 48 -6.16 6.45 19.02
N GLN A 49 -6.04 5.67 17.93
CA GLN A 49 -7.17 5.16 17.14
C GLN A 49 -7.91 3.99 17.80
N LYS A 50 -7.57 3.63 19.05
CA LYS A 50 -8.19 2.53 19.81
C LYS A 50 -8.13 1.19 19.07
N VAL A 51 -7.05 0.92 18.35
CA VAL A 51 -6.76 -0.41 17.79
C VAL A 51 -6.69 -1.42 18.93
N ASN A 52 -7.15 -2.65 18.66
CA ASN A 52 -7.11 -3.73 19.64
C ASN A 52 -5.69 -3.92 20.21
N GLU A 53 -5.56 -3.82 21.53
CA GLU A 53 -4.27 -3.85 22.23
C GLU A 53 -3.50 -5.16 22.01
N SER A 54 -4.19 -6.30 21.91
CA SER A 54 -3.53 -7.59 21.71
C SER A 54 -2.93 -7.70 20.30
N GLN A 55 -3.65 -7.22 19.29
CA GLN A 55 -3.15 -7.14 17.91
C GLN A 55 -1.98 -6.17 17.80
N LEU A 56 -2.04 -5.04 18.51
CA LEU A 56 -0.97 -4.05 18.49
C LEU A 56 0.31 -4.56 19.16
N LYS A 57 0.19 -5.25 20.30
CA LYS A 57 1.33 -5.91 20.97
C LYS A 57 1.93 -7.01 20.09
N TYR A 58 1.08 -7.78 19.39
CA TYR A 58 1.53 -8.79 18.44
C TYR A 58 2.32 -8.15 17.29
N PHE A 59 1.77 -7.11 16.67
CA PHE A 59 2.41 -6.34 15.61
C PHE A 59 3.77 -5.80 16.07
N GLN A 60 3.81 -5.08 17.19
CA GLN A 60 5.05 -4.50 17.73
C GLN A 60 6.15 -5.54 17.98
N ARG A 61 5.80 -6.71 18.50
CA ARG A 61 6.79 -7.75 18.86
C ARG A 61 7.30 -8.53 17.64
N GLU A 62 6.43 -8.76 16.67
CA GLU A 62 6.73 -9.66 15.55
C GLU A 62 7.04 -8.93 14.24
N TYR A 63 6.87 -7.59 14.18
CA TYR A 63 6.93 -6.82 12.92
C TYR A 63 8.14 -7.17 12.05
N HIS A 64 9.33 -7.11 12.64
CA HIS A 64 10.60 -7.32 11.94
C HIS A 64 10.87 -8.77 11.51
N LYS A 65 10.06 -9.73 11.96
CA LYS A 65 10.25 -11.16 11.66
C LYS A 65 9.44 -11.63 10.45
N LYS A 66 8.60 -10.76 9.88
CA LYS A 66 7.69 -11.06 8.78
C LYS A 66 7.83 -10.01 7.68
N SER A 67 7.51 -10.39 6.46
CA SER A 67 7.51 -9.46 5.33
C SER A 67 6.32 -8.51 5.39
N SER A 68 6.40 -7.40 4.65
CA SER A 68 5.35 -6.41 4.58
C SER A 68 4.09 -6.98 3.91
N ILE A 69 4.27 -7.85 2.92
CA ILE A 69 3.18 -8.60 2.29
C ILE A 69 2.46 -9.48 3.30
N TRP A 70 3.21 -10.20 4.15
CA TRP A 70 2.61 -11.04 5.19
C TRP A 70 1.74 -10.21 6.14
N TRP A 71 2.22 -9.04 6.56
CA TRP A 71 1.45 -8.13 7.40
C TRP A 71 0.24 -7.51 6.71
N TYR A 72 0.30 -7.33 5.38
CA TYR A 72 -0.84 -6.83 4.60
C TYR A 72 -1.93 -7.91 4.43
N THR A 73 -1.59 -9.19 4.45
CA THR A 73 -2.55 -10.30 4.31
C THR A 73 -3.02 -10.86 5.65
N GLU A 74 -2.29 -10.62 6.74
CA GLU A 74 -2.66 -11.05 8.08
C GLU A 74 -3.98 -10.39 8.54
N PRO A 75 -4.94 -11.15 9.11
CA PRO A 75 -6.27 -10.65 9.52
C PRO A 75 -6.23 -9.84 10.83
N ILE A 76 -5.37 -8.84 10.88
CA ILE A 76 -5.31 -7.84 11.95
C ILE A 76 -5.70 -6.45 11.42
N PHE A 77 -5.57 -5.43 12.27
CA PHE A 77 -5.95 -4.05 11.94
C PHE A 77 -5.29 -3.47 10.67
N LEU A 78 -4.09 -3.93 10.29
CA LEU A 78 -3.24 -3.24 9.32
C LEU A 78 -3.84 -3.17 7.91
N TYR A 79 -4.36 -4.29 7.39
CA TYR A 79 -5.04 -4.37 6.09
C TYR A 79 -6.24 -3.41 6.02
N GLY A 80 -7.12 -3.50 7.01
CA GLY A 80 -8.35 -2.69 7.06
C GLY A 80 -8.05 -1.20 7.21
N MET A 81 -7.07 -0.85 8.05
CA MET A 81 -6.62 0.52 8.27
C MET A 81 -6.03 1.11 6.99
N LEU A 82 -5.11 0.42 6.33
CA LEU A 82 -4.47 0.90 5.10
C LEU A 82 -5.50 1.12 3.98
N ASN A 83 -6.35 0.11 3.73
CA ASN A 83 -7.31 0.19 2.63
C ASN A 83 -8.40 1.23 2.87
N LYS A 84 -8.79 1.43 4.13
CA LYS A 84 -9.68 2.54 4.48
C LYS A 84 -9.00 3.88 4.22
N ALA A 85 -7.77 4.07 4.69
CA ALA A 85 -7.03 5.32 4.54
C ALA A 85 -6.84 5.70 3.07
N LEU A 86 -6.45 4.74 2.23
CA LEU A 86 -6.32 4.95 0.78
C LEU A 86 -7.64 5.28 0.10
N ARG A 87 -8.76 4.63 0.50
CA ARG A 87 -10.09 4.92 -0.05
C ARG A 87 -10.62 6.29 0.33
N THR A 88 -10.30 6.77 1.53
CA THR A 88 -10.80 8.05 2.05
C THR A 88 -9.79 9.18 1.91
N LEU A 89 -8.60 8.91 1.35
CA LEU A 89 -7.47 9.86 1.31
C LEU A 89 -7.17 10.45 2.69
N ASP A 90 -7.18 9.61 3.72
CA ASP A 90 -6.81 10.01 5.08
C ASP A 90 -5.30 10.25 5.16
N MET A 91 -4.89 11.49 4.89
CA MET A 91 -3.48 11.87 4.83
C MET A 91 -2.74 11.64 6.14
N GLU A 92 -3.39 11.83 7.29
CA GLU A 92 -2.76 11.60 8.58
C GLU A 92 -2.42 10.11 8.74
N CYS A 93 -3.39 9.23 8.49
CA CYS A 93 -3.17 7.79 8.53
C CYS A 93 -2.14 7.34 7.48
N MET A 94 -2.27 7.82 6.24
CA MET A 94 -1.37 7.49 5.14
C MET A 94 0.08 7.89 5.44
N ILE A 95 0.33 9.08 6.02
CA ILE A 95 1.68 9.50 6.40
C ILE A 95 2.25 8.60 7.50
N LYS A 96 1.46 8.21 8.51
CA LYS A 96 1.91 7.27 9.56
C LYS A 96 2.22 5.88 9.00
N MET A 97 1.54 5.48 7.93
CA MET A 97 1.75 4.22 7.23
C MET A 97 2.75 4.30 6.07
N ALA A 98 3.36 5.47 5.80
CA ALA A 98 4.23 5.71 4.64
C ALA A 98 5.38 4.70 4.53
N PHE A 99 6.08 4.44 5.64
CA PHE A 99 7.19 3.47 5.65
C PHE A 99 6.72 2.05 5.31
N PHE A 100 5.54 1.65 5.81
CA PHE A 100 4.96 0.34 5.52
C PHE A 100 4.52 0.24 4.06
N MET A 101 3.85 1.27 3.54
CA MET A 101 3.45 1.34 2.12
C MET A 101 4.66 1.27 1.18
N ARG A 102 5.75 1.98 1.50
CA ARG A 102 7.00 1.92 0.73
C ARG A 102 7.56 0.50 0.68
N LYS A 103 7.63 -0.19 1.81
CA LYS A 103 8.13 -1.58 1.86
C LYS A 103 7.21 -2.54 1.12
N LEU A 104 5.90 -2.43 1.35
CA LEU A 104 4.89 -3.23 0.67
C LEU A 104 4.97 -3.03 -0.86
N HIS A 105 5.11 -1.78 -1.32
CA HIS A 105 5.26 -1.49 -2.74
C HIS A 105 6.50 -2.17 -3.34
N LYS A 106 7.66 -2.05 -2.68
CA LYS A 106 8.91 -2.68 -3.14
C LYS A 106 8.82 -4.20 -3.18
N GLU A 107 8.22 -4.82 -2.16
CA GLU A 107 8.02 -6.27 -2.13
C GLU A 107 7.05 -6.74 -3.25
N ILE A 108 5.98 -5.99 -3.51
CA ILE A 108 5.04 -6.30 -4.60
C ILE A 108 5.72 -6.13 -5.96
N GLU A 109 6.49 -5.06 -6.16
CA GLU A 109 7.22 -4.82 -7.40
C GLU A 109 8.23 -5.93 -7.66
N GLN A 110 8.98 -6.35 -6.64
CA GLN A 110 9.90 -7.48 -6.74
C GLN A 110 9.18 -8.76 -7.17
N LEU A 111 8.09 -9.14 -6.50
CA LEU A 111 7.32 -10.34 -6.87
C LEU A 111 6.71 -10.23 -8.28
N CYS A 112 6.29 -9.03 -8.68
CA CYS A 112 5.74 -8.79 -10.01
C CYS A 112 6.81 -9.01 -11.09
N CYS A 113 8.03 -8.51 -10.87
CA CYS A 113 9.16 -8.77 -11.77
C CYS A 113 9.48 -10.27 -11.85
N GLU A 114 9.58 -10.95 -10.70
CA GLU A 114 9.84 -12.39 -10.63
C GLU A 114 8.78 -13.21 -11.39
N GLN A 115 7.51 -12.82 -11.28
CA GLN A 115 6.40 -13.49 -11.98
C GLN A 115 6.30 -13.12 -13.45
N SER A 116 6.60 -11.88 -13.83
CA SER A 116 6.54 -11.43 -15.22
C SER A 116 7.60 -12.10 -16.10
N ASP A 117 8.75 -12.43 -15.52
CA ASP A 117 9.79 -13.20 -16.21
C ASP A 117 9.36 -14.65 -16.45
N GLU A 118 8.51 -15.20 -15.59
CA GLU A 118 7.99 -16.57 -15.66
C GLU A 118 6.71 -16.69 -16.50
N TYR A 119 5.89 -15.65 -16.57
CA TYR A 119 4.58 -15.65 -17.23
C TYR A 119 4.46 -14.55 -18.29
N THR A 120 4.63 -14.92 -19.56
CA THR A 120 4.43 -14.04 -20.73
C THR A 120 2.98 -14.00 -21.22
N ALA A 121 2.05 -14.69 -20.54
CA ALA A 121 0.67 -14.90 -20.98
C ALA A 121 -0.37 -14.22 -20.07
N VAL A 122 -1.62 -14.12 -20.56
CA VAL A 122 -2.76 -13.57 -19.82
C VAL A 122 -3.01 -14.38 -18.53
N PHE A 123 -3.03 -13.70 -17.38
CA PHE A 123 -3.21 -14.30 -16.04
C PHE A 123 -4.61 -13.96 -15.46
N PRO A 124 -5.63 -14.83 -15.64
CA PRO A 124 -6.97 -14.57 -15.11
C PRO A 124 -7.00 -14.69 -13.58
N VAL A 125 -7.53 -13.67 -12.90
CA VAL A 125 -7.70 -13.63 -11.45
C VAL A 125 -9.17 -13.51 -11.05
N TYR A 126 -9.52 -14.07 -9.90
CA TYR A 126 -10.89 -14.07 -9.37
C TYR A 126 -10.91 -13.44 -7.97
N ARG A 127 -11.95 -12.65 -7.70
CA ARG A 127 -12.27 -12.16 -6.35
C ARG A 127 -13.77 -12.37 -6.09
N GLY A 128 -14.11 -12.78 -4.87
CA GLY A 128 -15.51 -12.75 -4.42
C GLY A 128 -16.02 -11.32 -4.33
N GLN A 129 -17.30 -11.11 -4.63
CA GLN A 129 -18.03 -9.88 -4.32
C GLN A 129 -18.88 -10.06 -3.09
#